data_AF-A0A0N0TUV7-F1
#
_entry.id   AF-A0A0N0TUV7-F1
#
_cell.length_a   1.000
_cell.length_b   1.000
_cell.length_c   1.000
_cell.angle_alpha   90.00
_cell.angle_beta   90.00
_cell.angle_gamma   90.00
#
_symmetry.space_group_name_H-M   'P 1'
#
loop_
_entity.id
_entity.type
_entity.pdbx_description
1 polymer ?
#
loop_
_entity_poly.entity_id
_entity_poly.type
_entity_poly.pdbx_seq_one_letter_code
_entity_poly.pdbx_strand_id
1 'polypeptide(L)'
;MSGTAWVHYGQITVETGNDVFGMGECFGGQVNGLCGAVVPGGLFLFTGLHTGDVAFTVELHDEPPPVGDEWEDVVEVSFRPEGPAALVSWAGEQWWPLDGLAEVDYRVRYCAVGMDEGHRMDNRSEDEPTVERYLLQFWPAPPEPDRIVKQTSAQAAYWHAYAREQPVPPTPEEKAEAARLAREEQDQAATRARWEAEVREWAGKLPGERLRQLRGTALSLASLDRPLVDALAEADPTTQRQVARWAIRRAFTEAGLADVDWIAPALAAMDRGEPLPPPFEDTCQPWDRLMVDERVPQTVVTTLDGRHDNFSQQAMALPAIFAEAEPDPLVAACEAVWSAVSTLGPGRYDALFDELRKSFPTIA
;
A
#
# COMPACT_ATOMS: atom_id res chain seq x y z
N MET A 1 -8.83 -36.16 -22.21
CA MET A 1 -7.51 -36.44 -21.59
C MET A 1 -7.60 -37.78 -20.87
N SER A 2 -6.56 -38.62 -20.87
CA SER A 2 -6.52 -39.85 -20.07
C SER A 2 -5.08 -40.13 -19.64
N GLY A 3 -4.83 -40.26 -18.34
CA GLY A 3 -3.48 -40.46 -17.82
C GLY A 3 -3.41 -40.44 -16.30
N THR A 4 -2.24 -40.10 -15.78
CA THR A 4 -2.02 -39.84 -14.36
C THR A 4 -2.06 -38.33 -14.10
N ALA A 5 -2.64 -37.94 -12.97
CA ALA A 5 -2.61 -36.57 -12.48
C ALA A 5 -2.02 -36.57 -11.07
N TRP A 6 -1.03 -35.71 -10.85
CA TRP A 6 -0.50 -35.49 -9.51
C TRP A 6 -1.46 -34.61 -8.72
N VAL A 7 -1.93 -35.10 -7.58
CA VAL A 7 -2.78 -34.35 -6.65
C VAL A 7 -2.04 -34.02 -5.37
N HIS A 8 -2.42 -32.90 -4.76
CA HIS A 8 -1.94 -32.47 -3.46
C HIS A 8 -3.11 -31.84 -2.71
N TYR A 9 -3.20 -32.05 -1.39
CA TYR A 9 -4.36 -31.67 -0.57
C TYR A 9 -5.70 -32.29 -1.02
N GLY A 10 -5.65 -33.44 -1.69
CA GLY A 10 -6.82 -34.17 -2.15
C GLY A 10 -7.70 -33.42 -3.13
N GLN A 11 -7.11 -32.52 -3.93
CA GLN A 11 -7.84 -31.64 -4.83
C GLN A 11 -7.24 -31.59 -6.22
N ILE A 12 -8.14 -31.36 -7.18
CA ILE A 12 -7.84 -31.00 -8.57
C ILE A 12 -8.97 -30.12 -9.09
N THR A 13 -8.68 -29.13 -9.93
CA THR A 13 -9.67 -28.13 -10.36
C THR A 13 -9.85 -28.12 -11.87
N VAL A 14 -11.02 -27.70 -12.34
CA VAL A 14 -11.18 -27.19 -13.71
C VAL A 14 -11.32 -25.69 -13.61
N GLU A 15 -10.48 -24.96 -14.33
CA GLU A 15 -10.43 -23.51 -14.28
C GLU A 15 -10.63 -22.94 -15.67
N THR A 16 -11.49 -21.91 -15.76
CA THR A 16 -11.61 -21.03 -16.92
C THR A 16 -11.37 -19.60 -16.46
N GLY A 17 -10.47 -18.88 -17.12
CA GLY A 17 -10.11 -17.51 -16.73
C GLY A 17 -9.03 -17.43 -15.66
N ASN A 18 -9.01 -16.34 -14.90
CA ASN A 18 -7.92 -15.97 -13.96
C ASN A 18 -8.36 -15.92 -12.49
N ASP A 19 -9.57 -16.34 -12.16
CA ASP A 19 -10.10 -16.19 -10.81
C ASP A 19 -9.74 -17.40 -9.93
N VAL A 20 -9.22 -17.10 -8.74
CA VAL A 20 -8.92 -18.10 -7.71
C VAL A 20 -10.16 -18.23 -6.82
N PHE A 21 -10.71 -19.43 -6.74
CA PHE A 21 -11.92 -19.69 -5.96
C PHE A 21 -11.61 -20.44 -4.67
N GLY A 22 -12.17 -19.99 -3.55
CA GLY A 22 -11.99 -20.63 -2.25
C GLY A 22 -12.80 -21.94 -2.16
N MET A 23 -12.18 -22.99 -1.61
CA MET A 23 -12.78 -24.33 -1.44
C MET A 23 -14.23 -24.29 -0.95
N GLY A 24 -14.53 -23.59 0.15
CA GLY A 24 -15.88 -23.54 0.71
C GLY A 24 -16.93 -22.88 -0.20
N GLU A 25 -16.54 -21.86 -0.97
CA GLU A 25 -17.46 -21.16 -1.88
C GLU A 25 -17.92 -22.08 -3.03
N CYS A 26 -17.06 -22.99 -3.48
CA CYS A 26 -17.37 -23.90 -4.59
C CYS A 26 -18.48 -24.91 -4.28
N PHE A 27 -18.78 -25.16 -3.00
CA PHE A 27 -19.78 -26.15 -2.56
C PHE A 27 -21.00 -25.54 -1.87
N GLY A 28 -20.98 -24.25 -1.58
CA GLY A 28 -22.05 -23.62 -0.80
C GLY A 28 -23.43 -23.75 -1.46
N GLY A 29 -24.36 -24.41 -0.77
CA GLY A 29 -25.70 -24.68 -1.28
C GLY A 29 -25.85 -25.95 -2.14
N GLN A 30 -24.76 -26.68 -2.42
CA GLN A 30 -24.84 -27.98 -3.09
C GLN A 30 -25.17 -29.11 -2.10
N VAL A 31 -25.79 -30.19 -2.61
CA VAL A 31 -26.00 -31.43 -1.85
C VAL A 31 -24.82 -32.38 -1.97
N ASN A 32 -24.08 -32.29 -3.08
CA ASN A 32 -22.87 -33.04 -3.35
C ASN A 32 -21.64 -32.23 -2.92
N GLY A 33 -20.62 -32.98 -2.52
CA GLY A 33 -19.37 -32.47 -2.00
C GLY A 33 -18.14 -33.02 -2.71
N LEU A 34 -18.32 -33.70 -3.85
CA LEU A 34 -17.19 -34.22 -4.63
C LEU A 34 -16.84 -33.35 -5.82
N CYS A 35 -17.81 -32.63 -6.36
CA CYS A 35 -17.64 -31.70 -7.47
C CYS A 35 -18.34 -30.39 -7.14
N GLY A 36 -17.56 -29.37 -6.77
CA GLY A 36 -18.03 -28.02 -6.44
C GLY A 36 -18.11 -27.19 -7.70
N ALA A 37 -19.30 -26.71 -8.07
CA ALA A 37 -19.56 -25.99 -9.32
C ALA A 37 -20.32 -24.68 -9.11
N VAL A 38 -20.42 -24.19 -7.87
CA VAL A 38 -21.20 -22.98 -7.55
C VAL A 38 -20.52 -21.72 -8.08
N VAL A 39 -19.19 -21.72 -8.12
CA VAL A 39 -18.44 -20.57 -8.60
C VAL A 39 -18.34 -20.63 -10.13
N PRO A 40 -18.80 -19.58 -10.85
CA PRO A 40 -18.74 -19.55 -12.31
C PRO A 40 -17.32 -19.82 -12.84
N GLY A 41 -17.23 -20.59 -13.92
CA GLY A 41 -15.96 -20.91 -14.55
C GLY A 41 -15.04 -21.85 -13.77
N GLY A 42 -15.46 -22.36 -12.61
CA GLY A 42 -14.67 -23.26 -11.77
C GLY A 42 -15.37 -24.59 -11.47
N LEU A 43 -14.62 -25.69 -11.52
CA LEU A 43 -14.98 -26.94 -10.84
C LEU A 43 -13.91 -27.27 -9.80
N PHE A 44 -14.34 -27.60 -8.59
CA PHE A 44 -13.47 -28.07 -7.52
C PHE A 44 -13.73 -29.54 -7.25
N LEU A 45 -12.73 -30.41 -7.46
CA LEU A 45 -12.90 -31.86 -7.41
C LEU A 45 -12.10 -32.43 -6.24
N PHE A 46 -12.76 -33.22 -5.39
CA PHE A 46 -12.07 -33.94 -4.31
C PHE A 46 -11.67 -35.35 -4.73
N THR A 47 -10.43 -35.69 -4.43
CA THR A 47 -9.93 -37.07 -4.44
C THR A 47 -9.95 -37.64 -3.02
N GLY A 48 -9.88 -38.96 -2.88
CA GLY A 48 -9.67 -39.61 -1.59
C GLY A 48 -8.21 -39.52 -1.15
N LEU A 49 -7.26 -39.78 -2.07
CA LEU A 49 -5.83 -39.62 -1.84
C LEU A 49 -5.50 -38.15 -1.59
N HIS A 50 -4.72 -37.85 -0.54
CA HIS A 50 -4.30 -36.49 -0.22
C HIS A 50 -3.15 -36.03 -1.13
N THR A 51 -2.10 -36.84 -1.29
CA THR A 51 -0.96 -36.50 -2.16
C THR A 51 -0.45 -37.69 -2.96
N GLY A 52 -0.25 -37.51 -4.26
CA GLY A 52 0.35 -38.51 -5.16
C GLY A 52 -0.35 -38.60 -6.51
N ASP A 53 0.03 -39.56 -7.34
CA ASP A 53 -0.59 -39.78 -8.65
C ASP A 53 -1.93 -40.54 -8.55
N VAL A 54 -2.96 -40.02 -9.21
CA VAL A 54 -4.25 -40.71 -9.42
C VAL A 54 -4.49 -40.96 -10.91
N ALA A 55 -5.21 -42.03 -11.25
CA ALA A 55 -5.65 -42.25 -12.61
C ALA A 55 -6.84 -41.31 -12.92
N PHE A 56 -6.72 -40.46 -13.93
CA PHE A 56 -7.72 -39.45 -14.26
C PHE A 56 -8.02 -39.42 -15.75
N THR A 57 -9.32 -39.42 -16.08
CA THR A 57 -9.81 -39.31 -17.45
C THR A 57 -10.83 -38.18 -17.56
N VAL A 58 -10.72 -37.38 -18.61
CA VAL A 58 -11.67 -36.32 -18.98
C VAL A 58 -12.23 -36.61 -20.37
N GLU A 59 -13.55 -36.62 -20.48
CA GLU A 59 -14.29 -36.90 -21.71
C GLU A 59 -15.31 -35.82 -22.04
N LEU A 60 -15.44 -35.50 -23.32
CA LEU A 60 -16.47 -34.62 -23.87
C LEU A 60 -17.38 -35.45 -24.78
N HIS A 61 -18.69 -35.37 -24.55
CA HIS A 61 -19.72 -36.12 -25.25
C HIS A 61 -20.80 -35.18 -25.81
N ASP A 62 -21.50 -35.63 -26.85
CA ASP A 62 -22.64 -34.88 -27.42
C ASP A 62 -23.95 -35.13 -26.64
N GLU A 63 -24.06 -36.29 -25.98
CA GLU A 63 -25.24 -36.78 -25.27
C GLU A 63 -24.84 -37.39 -23.91
N PRO A 64 -25.76 -37.53 -22.94
CA PRO A 64 -25.45 -38.11 -21.64
C PRO A 64 -24.95 -39.56 -21.77
N PRO A 65 -23.69 -39.86 -21.38
CA PRO A 65 -23.18 -41.22 -21.41
C PRO A 65 -23.86 -42.07 -20.33
N PRO A 66 -23.99 -43.40 -20.50
CA PRO A 66 -24.49 -44.29 -19.45
C PRO A 66 -23.55 -44.31 -18.24
N VAL A 67 -24.11 -44.46 -17.05
CA VAL A 67 -23.31 -44.65 -15.82
C VAL A 67 -22.95 -46.14 -15.72
N GLY A 68 -21.65 -46.44 -15.75
CA GLY A 68 -21.17 -47.81 -15.57
C GLY A 68 -21.31 -48.27 -14.12
N ASP A 69 -21.59 -49.56 -13.92
CA ASP A 69 -21.74 -50.17 -12.59
C ASP A 69 -20.42 -50.18 -11.80
N GLU A 70 -19.29 -50.07 -12.50
CA GLU A 70 -17.94 -50.06 -11.93
C GLU A 70 -17.61 -48.83 -11.06
N TRP A 71 -18.36 -47.74 -11.19
CA TRP A 71 -18.12 -46.51 -10.43
C TRP A 71 -18.73 -46.60 -9.04
N GLU A 72 -17.99 -46.26 -7.99
CA GLU A 72 -18.45 -46.37 -6.60
C GLU A 72 -19.24 -45.14 -6.16
N ASP A 73 -18.72 -43.97 -6.49
CA ASP A 73 -19.33 -42.68 -6.18
C ASP A 73 -19.50 -41.87 -7.46
N VAL A 74 -20.67 -41.29 -7.65
CA VAL A 74 -21.03 -40.55 -8.86
C VAL A 74 -21.86 -39.34 -8.47
N VAL A 75 -21.38 -38.16 -8.86
CA VAL A 75 -22.11 -36.90 -8.70
C VAL A 75 -22.27 -36.21 -10.04
N GLU A 76 -23.30 -35.39 -10.15
CA GLU A 76 -23.49 -34.55 -11.32
C GLU A 76 -23.80 -33.11 -10.92
N VAL A 77 -23.23 -32.18 -11.68
CA VAL A 77 -23.37 -30.71 -11.52
C VAL A 77 -23.57 -30.06 -12.88
N SER A 78 -23.97 -28.80 -12.89
CA SER A 78 -23.94 -27.98 -14.10
C SER A 78 -22.70 -27.08 -14.10
N PHE A 79 -22.14 -26.88 -15.28
CA PHE A 79 -20.93 -26.09 -15.48
C PHE A 79 -21.05 -25.27 -16.75
N ARG A 80 -20.60 -24.03 -16.71
CA ARG A 80 -20.48 -23.18 -17.89
C ARG A 80 -19.07 -22.60 -17.91
N PRO A 81 -18.26 -22.88 -18.94
CA PRO A 81 -16.93 -22.31 -19.04
C PRO A 81 -16.99 -20.83 -19.42
N GLU A 82 -16.04 -20.04 -18.89
CA GLU A 82 -15.85 -18.63 -19.19
C GLU A 82 -14.50 -18.43 -19.93
N GLY A 83 -14.44 -18.94 -21.16
CA GLY A 83 -13.24 -18.95 -22.00
C GLY A 83 -12.48 -20.29 -21.98
N PRO A 84 -11.17 -20.30 -22.31
CA PRO A 84 -10.37 -21.53 -22.35
C PRO A 84 -10.36 -22.27 -21.01
N ALA A 85 -10.70 -23.56 -21.03
CA ALA A 85 -10.75 -24.41 -19.86
C ALA A 85 -9.50 -25.30 -19.76
N ALA A 86 -9.02 -25.53 -18.55
CA ALA A 86 -7.99 -26.54 -18.27
C ALA A 86 -8.32 -27.31 -16.99
N LEU A 87 -7.90 -28.58 -16.94
CA LEU A 87 -7.75 -29.31 -15.69
C LEU A 87 -6.43 -28.89 -15.05
N VAL A 88 -6.42 -28.53 -13.78
CA VAL A 88 -5.29 -27.90 -13.10
C VAL A 88 -5.07 -28.60 -11.75
N SER A 89 -3.82 -29.00 -11.48
CA SER A 89 -3.43 -29.54 -10.18
C SER A 89 -3.21 -28.41 -9.17
N TRP A 90 -3.01 -28.76 -7.90
CA TRP A 90 -2.70 -27.78 -6.86
C TRP A 90 -1.56 -26.84 -7.28
N ALA A 91 -1.73 -25.54 -6.99
CA ALA A 91 -0.82 -24.45 -7.35
C ALA A 91 -0.44 -24.33 -8.84
N GLY A 92 -1.19 -24.95 -9.75
CA GLY A 92 -0.91 -24.91 -11.19
C GLY A 92 0.34 -25.70 -11.60
N GLU A 93 0.79 -26.65 -10.79
CA GLU A 93 1.99 -27.46 -11.05
C GLU A 93 1.87 -28.29 -12.34
N GLN A 94 0.67 -28.80 -12.62
CA GLN A 94 0.30 -29.51 -13.82
C GLN A 94 -1.00 -28.93 -14.37
N TRP A 95 -1.08 -28.83 -15.69
CA TRP A 95 -2.28 -28.35 -16.37
C TRP A 95 -2.47 -29.08 -17.70
N TRP A 96 -3.74 -29.38 -18.01
CA TRP A 96 -4.15 -30.04 -19.24
C TRP A 96 -5.27 -29.24 -19.90
N PRO A 97 -5.05 -28.67 -21.10
CA PRO A 97 -6.11 -28.01 -21.86
C PRO A 97 -7.30 -28.94 -22.08
N LEU A 98 -8.50 -28.42 -21.84
CA LEU A 98 -9.77 -29.09 -22.16
C LEU A 98 -10.32 -28.50 -23.46
N ASP A 99 -9.58 -28.73 -24.55
CA ASP A 99 -9.95 -28.26 -25.89
C ASP A 99 -11.32 -28.83 -26.30
N GLY A 100 -12.17 -27.97 -26.88
CA GLY A 100 -13.48 -28.36 -27.39
C GLY A 100 -14.66 -28.04 -26.46
N LEU A 101 -14.41 -27.55 -25.24
CA LEU A 101 -15.45 -26.94 -24.43
C LEU A 101 -15.81 -25.55 -24.99
N ALA A 102 -17.02 -25.42 -25.54
CA ALA A 102 -17.57 -24.16 -26.00
C ALA A 102 -18.21 -23.39 -24.82
N GLU A 103 -18.44 -22.09 -24.96
CA GLU A 103 -19.15 -21.27 -23.95
C GLU A 103 -20.67 -21.56 -23.96
N VAL A 104 -21.04 -22.80 -23.60
CA VAL A 104 -22.41 -23.30 -23.47
C VAL A 104 -22.58 -23.99 -22.13
N ASP A 105 -23.82 -24.28 -21.75
CA ASP A 105 -24.10 -24.99 -20.51
C ASP A 105 -23.85 -26.49 -20.69
N TYR A 106 -23.08 -27.07 -19.76
CA TYR A 106 -22.79 -28.49 -19.69
C TYR A 106 -23.41 -29.09 -18.43
N ARG A 107 -23.84 -30.34 -18.55
CA ARG A 107 -23.90 -31.25 -17.40
C ARG A 107 -22.54 -31.92 -17.28
N VAL A 108 -22.06 -32.00 -16.06
CA VAL A 108 -20.78 -32.62 -15.72
C VAL A 108 -21.04 -33.77 -14.78
N ARG A 109 -20.45 -34.93 -15.07
CA ARG A 109 -20.44 -36.09 -14.17
C ARG A 109 -19.03 -36.34 -13.68
N TYR A 110 -18.89 -36.46 -12.37
CA TYR A 110 -17.66 -36.88 -11.72
C TYR A 110 -17.87 -38.24 -11.08
N CYS A 111 -17.11 -39.23 -11.55
CA CYS A 111 -17.14 -40.60 -11.07
C CYS A 111 -15.82 -40.94 -10.38
N ALA A 112 -15.90 -41.65 -9.26
CA ALA A 112 -14.75 -42.10 -8.49
C ALA A 112 -14.84 -43.59 -8.14
N VAL A 113 -13.67 -44.22 -8.02
CA VAL A 113 -13.46 -45.56 -7.46
C VAL A 113 -12.26 -45.48 -6.52
N GLY A 114 -12.37 -46.14 -5.36
CA GLY A 114 -11.27 -46.34 -4.43
C GLY A 114 -11.05 -45.22 -3.41
N MET A 115 -11.99 -44.28 -3.26
CA MET A 115 -11.80 -43.09 -2.41
C MET A 115 -11.46 -43.43 -0.95
N ASP A 116 -12.05 -44.49 -0.39
CA ASP A 116 -11.75 -44.93 0.98
C ASP A 116 -10.33 -45.54 1.10
N GLU A 117 -9.82 -46.17 0.04
CA GLU A 117 -8.48 -46.75 0.02
C GLU A 117 -7.43 -45.66 -0.11
N GLY A 118 -7.59 -44.72 -1.06
CA GLY A 118 -6.63 -43.63 -1.19
C GLY A 118 -6.66 -42.67 -0.01
N HIS A 119 -7.81 -42.42 0.62
CA HIS A 119 -7.84 -41.65 1.87
C HIS A 119 -7.04 -42.34 2.99
N ARG A 120 -7.12 -43.67 3.10
CA ARG A 120 -6.33 -44.42 4.10
C ARG A 120 -4.84 -44.43 3.77
N MET A 121 -4.49 -44.47 2.49
CA MET A 121 -3.11 -44.38 2.02
C MET A 121 -2.51 -43.00 2.32
N ASP A 122 -3.31 -41.94 2.25
CA ASP A 122 -2.96 -40.52 2.47
C ASP A 122 -1.95 -40.00 1.43
N ASN A 123 -0.73 -40.54 1.44
CA ASN A 123 0.32 -40.22 0.48
C ASN A 123 0.73 -41.48 -0.29
N ARG A 124 0.81 -41.39 -1.63
CA ARG A 124 1.23 -42.49 -2.50
C ARG A 124 2.62 -42.25 -3.08
N SER A 125 3.50 -43.25 -2.96
CA SER A 125 4.82 -43.28 -3.62
C SER A 125 4.72 -43.89 -5.04
N GLU A 126 5.67 -43.59 -5.93
CA GLU A 126 5.67 -44.07 -7.33
C GLU A 126 5.60 -45.61 -7.43
N ASP A 127 6.27 -46.33 -6.52
CA ASP A 127 6.34 -47.80 -6.50
C ASP A 127 5.06 -48.47 -5.97
N GLU A 128 4.14 -47.71 -5.37
CA GLU A 128 2.89 -48.23 -4.82
C GLU A 128 1.79 -48.29 -5.88
N PRO A 129 0.91 -49.31 -5.85
CA PRO A 129 -0.14 -49.46 -6.85
C PRO A 129 -1.12 -48.29 -6.78
N THR A 130 -1.65 -47.88 -7.94
CA THR A 130 -2.74 -46.92 -8.01
C THR A 130 -4.02 -47.56 -7.46
N VAL A 131 -4.56 -46.97 -6.40
CA VAL A 131 -5.76 -47.46 -5.71
C VAL A 131 -7.03 -46.67 -6.08
N GLU A 132 -6.88 -45.51 -6.72
CA GLU A 132 -7.98 -44.62 -7.10
C GLU A 132 -8.03 -44.33 -8.59
N ARG A 133 -9.25 -44.19 -9.11
CA ARG A 133 -9.50 -43.78 -10.50
C ARG A 133 -10.69 -42.84 -10.59
N TYR A 134 -10.53 -41.82 -11.41
CA TYR A 134 -11.50 -40.76 -11.62
C TYR A 134 -11.86 -40.58 -13.09
N LEU A 135 -13.12 -40.25 -13.34
CA LEU A 135 -13.64 -39.91 -14.65
C LEU A 135 -14.50 -38.65 -14.56
N LEU A 136 -14.18 -37.65 -15.39
CA LEU A 136 -14.92 -36.40 -15.53
C LEU A 136 -15.50 -36.31 -16.93
N GLN A 137 -16.83 -36.30 -17.04
CA GLN A 137 -17.54 -36.30 -18.33
C GLN A 137 -18.35 -35.02 -18.49
N PHE A 138 -18.29 -34.41 -19.67
CA PHE A 138 -19.05 -33.23 -20.04
C PHE A 138 -19.99 -33.57 -21.19
N TRP A 139 -21.23 -33.08 -21.15
CA TRP A 139 -22.12 -33.05 -22.32
C TRP A 139 -23.05 -31.83 -22.28
N PRO A 140 -23.40 -31.23 -23.43
CA PRO A 140 -24.29 -30.07 -23.47
C PRO A 140 -25.66 -30.38 -22.85
N ALA A 141 -26.10 -29.55 -21.90
CA ALA A 141 -27.39 -29.70 -21.25
C ALA A 141 -27.81 -28.40 -20.55
N PRO A 142 -29.12 -28.11 -20.41
CA PRO A 142 -29.59 -27.01 -19.59
C PRO A 142 -29.10 -27.11 -18.13
N PRO A 143 -28.91 -25.98 -17.44
CA PRO A 143 -28.56 -25.99 -16.02
C PRO A 143 -29.61 -26.69 -15.16
N GLU A 144 -29.17 -27.59 -14.29
CA GLU A 144 -30.00 -28.31 -13.32
C GLU A 144 -29.29 -28.36 -11.95
N PRO A 145 -30.04 -28.47 -10.83
CA PRO A 145 -29.45 -28.68 -9.53
C PRO A 145 -28.45 -29.84 -9.50
N ASP A 146 -27.47 -29.75 -8.61
CA ASP A 146 -26.54 -30.83 -8.40
C ASP A 146 -27.25 -32.05 -7.79
N ARG A 147 -26.69 -33.24 -8.05
CA ARG A 147 -27.22 -34.48 -7.47
C ARG A 147 -26.14 -35.51 -7.20
N ILE A 148 -26.39 -36.32 -6.17
CA ILE A 148 -25.64 -37.54 -5.90
C ILE A 148 -26.35 -38.68 -6.62
N VAL A 149 -25.71 -39.24 -7.65
CA VAL A 149 -26.25 -40.35 -8.44
C VAL A 149 -25.97 -41.69 -7.74
N LYS A 150 -24.78 -41.84 -7.16
CA LYS A 150 -24.35 -43.01 -6.41
C LYS A 150 -23.40 -42.59 -5.30
N GLN A 151 -23.55 -43.19 -4.12
CA GLN A 151 -22.66 -43.00 -2.98
C GLN A 151 -22.43 -44.36 -2.32
N THR A 152 -21.17 -44.79 -2.27
CA THR A 152 -20.74 -46.05 -1.68
C THR A 152 -19.63 -45.85 -0.65
N SER A 153 -18.71 -44.89 -0.88
CA SER A 153 -17.56 -44.68 0.02
C SER A 153 -17.90 -43.83 1.24
N ALA A 154 -17.19 -44.07 2.34
CA ALA A 154 -17.26 -43.23 3.54
C ALA A 154 -16.66 -41.83 3.28
N GLN A 155 -15.62 -41.75 2.44
CA GLN A 155 -14.98 -40.50 2.06
C GLN A 155 -15.91 -39.58 1.27
N ALA A 156 -16.67 -40.12 0.30
CA ALA A 156 -17.70 -39.35 -0.39
C ALA A 156 -18.79 -38.85 0.57
N ALA A 157 -19.25 -39.73 1.49
CA ALA A 157 -20.24 -39.36 2.49
C ALA A 157 -19.79 -38.20 3.39
N TYR A 158 -18.51 -38.21 3.80
CA TYR A 158 -17.88 -37.13 4.57
C TYR A 158 -17.93 -35.80 3.81
N TRP A 159 -17.46 -35.78 2.56
CA TRP A 159 -17.43 -34.56 1.76
C TRP A 159 -18.83 -34.03 1.43
N HIS A 160 -19.80 -34.93 1.20
CA HIS A 160 -21.19 -34.53 1.04
C HIS A 160 -21.78 -33.90 2.31
N ALA A 161 -21.38 -34.35 3.50
CA ALA A 161 -21.77 -33.71 4.76
C ALA A 161 -21.15 -32.31 4.88
N TYR A 162 -19.87 -32.17 4.57
CA TYR A 162 -19.17 -30.88 4.54
C TYR A 162 -19.86 -29.86 3.63
N ALA A 163 -20.23 -30.26 2.40
CA ALA A 163 -20.89 -29.36 1.44
C ALA A 163 -22.23 -28.83 1.96
N ARG A 164 -23.03 -29.68 2.61
CA ARG A 164 -24.32 -29.28 3.20
C ARG A 164 -24.20 -28.30 4.36
N GLU A 165 -23.03 -28.23 5.00
CA GLU A 165 -22.74 -27.27 6.08
C GLU A 165 -22.18 -25.95 5.55
N GLN A 166 -21.80 -25.87 4.27
CA GLN A 166 -21.29 -24.64 3.68
C GLN A 166 -22.42 -23.63 3.46
N PRO A 167 -22.22 -22.35 3.85
CA PRO A 167 -23.18 -21.30 3.54
C PRO A 167 -23.27 -21.10 2.03
N VAL A 168 -24.45 -20.70 1.54
CA VAL A 168 -24.59 -20.24 0.15
C VAL A 168 -23.64 -19.06 -0.05
N PRO A 169 -22.76 -19.09 -1.08
CA PRO A 169 -21.82 -18.00 -1.28
C PRO A 169 -22.58 -16.72 -1.66
N PRO A 170 -22.04 -15.54 -1.32
CA PRO A 170 -22.65 -14.28 -1.72
C PRO A 170 -22.67 -14.17 -3.24
N THR A 171 -23.75 -13.59 -3.75
CA THR A 171 -23.93 -13.30 -5.17
C THR A 171 -22.85 -12.35 -5.69
N PRO A 172 -22.59 -12.31 -7.02
CA PRO A 172 -21.66 -11.34 -7.60
C PRO A 172 -22.01 -9.89 -7.25
N GLU A 173 -23.30 -9.55 -7.15
CA GLU A 173 -23.78 -8.22 -6.76
C GLU A 173 -23.43 -7.89 -5.30
N GLU A 174 -23.63 -8.84 -4.39
CA GLU A 174 -23.27 -8.68 -2.96
C GLU A 174 -21.75 -8.54 -2.78
N LYS A 175 -20.94 -9.32 -3.52
CA LYS A 175 -19.47 -9.18 -3.52
C LYS A 175 -19.04 -7.79 -4.02
N ALA A 176 -19.64 -7.32 -5.12
CA ALA A 176 -19.32 -6.00 -5.68
C ALA A 176 -19.69 -4.86 -4.73
N GLU A 177 -20.85 -4.94 -4.08
CA GLU A 177 -21.29 -3.97 -3.09
C GLU A 177 -20.39 -3.95 -1.85
N ALA A 178 -20.00 -5.12 -1.33
CA ALA A 178 -19.05 -5.21 -0.22
C ALA A 178 -17.68 -4.60 -0.57
N ALA A 179 -17.19 -4.83 -1.79
CA ALA A 179 -15.96 -4.22 -2.28
C ALA A 179 -16.06 -2.69 -2.39
N ARG A 180 -17.20 -2.18 -2.86
CA ARG A 180 -17.48 -0.73 -2.91
C ARG A 180 -17.47 -0.11 -1.52
N LEU A 181 -18.17 -0.72 -0.56
CA LEU A 181 -18.23 -0.24 0.83
C LEU A 181 -16.84 -0.27 1.50
N ALA A 182 -16.08 -1.35 1.31
CA ALA A 182 -14.71 -1.45 1.82
C ALA A 182 -13.81 -0.37 1.22
N ARG A 183 -13.98 -0.04 -0.06
CA ARG A 183 -13.22 1.04 -0.71
C ARG A 183 -13.57 2.41 -0.13
N GLU A 184 -14.85 2.69 0.07
CA GLU A 184 -15.31 3.93 0.68
C GLU A 184 -14.77 4.09 2.11
N GLU A 185 -14.77 3.02 2.90
CA GLU A 185 -14.20 3.02 4.24
C GLU A 185 -12.69 3.28 4.22
N GLN A 186 -11.95 2.64 3.29
CA GLN A 186 -10.52 2.88 3.10
C GLN A 186 -10.23 4.33 2.73
N ASP A 187 -10.99 4.92 1.80
CA ASP A 187 -10.81 6.30 1.36
C ASP A 187 -11.12 7.29 2.51
N GLN A 188 -12.14 7.01 3.32
CA GLN A 188 -12.45 7.79 4.52
C GLN A 188 -11.36 7.66 5.59
N ALA A 189 -10.86 6.44 5.82
CA ALA A 189 -9.77 6.18 6.75
C ALA A 189 -8.48 6.89 6.31
N ALA A 190 -8.16 6.86 5.01
CA ALA A 190 -7.01 7.56 4.44
C ALA A 190 -7.13 9.08 4.60
N THR A 191 -8.32 9.64 4.36
CA THR A 191 -8.58 11.07 4.57
C THR A 191 -8.41 11.47 6.03
N ARG A 192 -8.95 10.66 6.95
CA ARG A 192 -8.81 10.87 8.40
C ARG A 192 -7.35 10.77 8.84
N ALA A 193 -6.62 9.76 8.36
CA ALA A 193 -5.21 9.58 8.66
C ALA A 193 -4.36 10.75 8.16
N ARG A 194 -4.63 11.27 6.96
CA ARG A 194 -3.98 12.48 6.42
C ARG A 194 -4.26 13.70 7.30
N TRP A 195 -5.52 13.89 7.70
CA TRP A 195 -5.90 14.98 8.61
C TRP A 195 -5.19 14.89 9.96
N GLU A 196 -5.20 13.72 10.60
CA GLU A 196 -4.55 13.48 11.88
C GLU A 196 -3.02 13.64 11.80
N ALA A 197 -2.40 13.18 10.71
CA ALA A 197 -0.99 13.38 10.46
C ALA A 197 -0.66 14.87 10.36
N GLU A 198 -1.43 15.64 9.59
CA GLU A 198 -1.22 17.07 9.45
C GLU A 198 -1.44 17.83 10.77
N VAL A 199 -2.46 17.46 11.56
CA VAL A 199 -2.67 18.02 12.90
C VAL A 199 -1.47 17.74 13.81
N ARG A 200 -0.90 16.54 13.76
CA ARG A 200 0.33 16.20 14.53
C ARG A 200 1.53 17.00 14.06
N GLU A 201 1.73 17.14 12.76
CA GLU A 201 2.80 17.96 12.18
C GLU A 201 2.73 19.41 12.67
N TRP A 202 1.52 19.96 12.78
CA TRP A 202 1.29 21.33 13.27
C TRP A 202 1.15 21.43 14.80
N ALA A 203 1.74 20.50 15.54
CA ALA A 203 1.77 20.49 17.01
C ALA A 203 0.36 20.53 17.67
N GLY A 204 -0.62 19.85 17.08
CA GLY A 204 -1.94 19.60 17.68
C GLY A 204 -3.08 20.51 17.22
N LYS A 205 -2.80 21.57 16.44
CA LYS A 205 -3.84 22.43 15.84
C LYS A 205 -3.43 22.92 14.46
N LEU A 206 -4.32 22.77 13.48
CA LEU A 206 -4.06 23.32 12.15
C LEU A 206 -3.93 24.85 12.18
N PRO A 207 -2.95 25.42 11.46
CA PRO A 207 -2.83 26.86 11.29
C PRO A 207 -3.90 27.41 10.36
N GLY A 208 -3.98 28.74 10.30
CA GLY A 208 -4.74 29.42 9.25
C GLY A 208 -4.24 29.02 7.85
N GLU A 209 -5.12 29.14 6.85
CA GLU A 209 -4.87 28.67 5.48
C GLU A 209 -3.57 29.23 4.87
N ARG A 210 -3.21 30.48 5.18
CA ARG A 210 -1.96 31.10 4.71
C ARG A 210 -0.72 30.36 5.19
N LEU A 211 -0.60 30.10 6.49
CA LEU A 211 0.51 29.33 7.07
C LEU A 211 0.49 27.86 6.61
N ARG A 212 -0.71 27.29 6.44
CA ARG A 212 -0.89 25.93 5.92
C ARG A 212 -0.25 25.77 4.53
N GLN A 213 -0.36 26.78 3.66
CA GLN A 213 0.18 26.78 2.31
C GLN A 213 1.71 26.92 2.23
N LEU A 214 2.35 27.64 3.17
CA LEU A 214 3.79 27.91 3.13
C LEU A 214 4.65 26.66 3.36
N ARG A 215 4.20 25.72 4.23
CA ARG A 215 4.92 24.48 4.58
C ARG A 215 6.41 24.73 4.95
N GLY A 216 7.23 23.67 4.95
CA GLY A 216 8.68 23.77 5.11
C GLY A 216 9.13 24.49 6.38
N THR A 217 9.81 25.62 6.22
CA THR A 217 10.40 26.42 7.31
C THR A 217 9.38 26.89 8.34
N ALA A 218 8.16 27.25 7.92
CA ALA A 218 7.09 27.64 8.83
C ALA A 218 6.65 26.46 9.73
N LEU A 219 6.65 25.24 9.19
CA LEU A 219 6.35 24.02 9.95
C LEU A 219 7.47 23.72 10.96
N SER A 220 8.72 23.84 10.54
CA SER A 220 9.88 23.66 11.41
C SER A 220 9.90 24.66 12.56
N LEU A 221 9.60 25.95 12.31
CA LEU A 221 9.46 26.94 13.37
C LEU A 221 8.26 26.67 14.28
N ALA A 222 7.13 26.23 13.74
CA ALA A 222 5.94 25.93 14.53
C ALA A 222 6.17 24.75 15.50
N SER A 223 7.11 23.85 15.19
CA SER A 223 7.53 22.78 16.09
C SER A 223 8.36 23.27 17.28
N LEU A 224 9.00 24.44 17.17
CA LEU A 224 9.80 25.07 18.23
C LEU A 224 8.97 26.07 19.05
N ASP A 225 8.23 26.96 18.39
CA ASP A 225 7.39 27.97 19.03
C ASP A 225 6.17 28.29 18.17
N ARG A 226 5.07 27.58 18.43
CA ARG A 226 3.83 27.76 17.67
C ARG A 226 3.20 29.15 17.85
N PRO A 227 3.08 29.70 19.08
CA PRO A 227 2.54 31.05 19.28
C PRO A 227 3.27 32.13 18.48
N LEU A 228 4.60 32.05 18.35
CA LEU A 228 5.38 32.99 17.55
C LEU A 228 5.00 32.93 16.07
N VAL A 229 4.89 31.73 15.49
CA VAL A 229 4.54 31.57 14.07
C VAL A 229 3.12 32.08 13.77
N ASP A 230 2.17 31.80 14.66
CA ASP A 230 0.81 32.34 14.53
C ASP A 230 0.83 33.88 14.62
N ALA A 231 1.60 34.47 15.55
CA ALA A 231 1.72 35.91 15.69
C ALA A 231 2.38 36.59 14.47
N LEU A 232 3.41 35.95 13.88
CA LEU A 232 4.03 36.41 12.63
C LEU A 232 3.03 36.41 11.46
N ALA A 233 2.16 35.41 11.39
CA ALA A 233 1.16 35.32 10.32
C ALA A 233 0.06 36.38 10.43
N GLU A 234 -0.29 36.80 11.65
CA GLU A 234 -1.26 37.87 11.91
C GLU A 234 -0.65 39.27 11.82
N ALA A 235 0.68 39.39 11.90
CA ALA A 235 1.38 40.66 11.75
C ALA A 235 1.23 41.22 10.32
N ASP A 236 1.27 42.55 10.20
CA ASP A 236 1.24 43.20 8.90
C ASP A 236 2.54 42.96 8.09
N PRO A 237 2.50 43.07 6.76
CA PRO A 237 3.67 42.90 5.89
C PRO A 237 4.92 43.70 6.27
N THR A 238 4.75 44.90 6.85
CA THR A 238 5.88 45.75 7.23
C THR A 238 6.56 45.20 8.47
N THR A 239 5.78 44.79 9.47
CA THR A 239 6.30 44.12 10.67
C THR A 239 7.04 42.83 10.30
N GLN A 240 6.46 42.00 9.42
CA GLN A 240 7.09 40.76 8.94
C GLN A 240 8.47 41.01 8.30
N ARG A 241 8.60 42.04 7.46
CA ARG A 241 9.89 42.44 6.86
C ARG A 241 10.90 42.91 7.90
N GLN A 242 10.46 43.70 8.88
CA GLN A 242 11.34 44.17 9.94
C GLN A 242 11.85 43.01 10.80
N VAL A 243 11.00 42.03 11.09
CA VAL A 243 11.39 40.79 11.76
C VAL A 243 12.44 40.03 10.95
N ALA A 244 12.23 39.88 9.63
CA ALA A 244 13.19 39.22 8.76
C ALA A 244 14.57 39.88 8.85
N ARG A 245 14.65 41.20 8.65
CA ARG A 245 15.91 41.96 8.71
C ARG A 245 16.58 41.90 10.07
N TRP A 246 15.79 41.98 11.15
CA TRP A 246 16.29 41.81 12.51
C TRP A 246 16.92 40.43 12.71
N ALA A 247 16.24 39.36 12.26
CA ALA A 247 16.73 38.00 12.39
C ALA A 247 18.00 37.75 11.55
N ILE A 248 18.06 38.30 10.33
CA ILE A 248 19.27 38.29 9.49
C ILE A 248 20.43 38.94 10.24
N ARG A 249 20.24 40.17 10.74
CA ARG A 249 21.29 40.88 11.47
C ARG A 249 21.75 40.08 12.69
N ARG A 250 20.82 39.53 13.46
CA ARG A 250 21.12 38.75 14.66
C ARG A 250 21.90 37.46 14.35
N ALA A 251 21.55 36.74 13.28
CA ALA A 251 22.26 35.56 12.81
C ALA A 251 23.69 35.89 12.38
N PHE A 252 23.86 36.94 11.57
CA PHE A 252 25.16 37.38 11.08
C PHE A 252 26.06 37.90 12.19
N THR A 253 25.51 38.59 13.19
CA THR A 253 26.26 38.98 14.39
C THR A 253 26.68 37.77 15.21
N GLU A 254 25.79 36.78 15.41
CA GLU A 254 26.13 35.55 16.15
C GLU A 254 27.24 34.75 15.47
N ALA A 255 27.21 34.65 14.13
CA ALA A 255 28.22 33.94 13.35
C ALA A 255 29.51 34.75 13.12
N GLY A 256 29.63 35.98 13.66
CA GLY A 256 30.78 36.85 13.44
C GLY A 256 30.95 37.33 11.99
N LEU A 257 29.88 37.30 11.20
CA LEU A 257 29.88 37.71 9.79
C LEU A 257 29.54 39.19 9.60
N ALA A 258 28.96 39.85 10.60
CA ALA A 258 28.42 41.20 10.47
C ALA A 258 29.47 42.27 10.07
N ASP A 259 30.73 42.06 10.44
CA ASP A 259 31.83 43.00 10.21
C ASP A 259 32.75 42.58 9.04
N VAL A 260 32.44 41.49 8.33
CA VAL A 260 33.23 41.04 7.19
C VAL A 260 33.04 42.01 6.02
N ASP A 261 34.14 42.48 5.42
CA ASP A 261 34.16 43.61 4.47
C ASP A 261 33.18 43.51 3.30
N TRP A 262 32.89 42.30 2.80
CA TRP A 262 31.95 42.09 1.69
C TRP A 262 30.51 41.82 2.15
N ILE A 263 30.29 41.57 3.44
CA ILE A 263 28.99 41.31 4.05
C ILE A 263 28.42 42.57 4.71
N ALA A 264 29.25 43.34 5.43
CA ALA A 264 28.83 44.55 6.12
C ALA A 264 28.12 45.57 5.20
N PRO A 265 28.57 45.81 3.95
CA PRO A 265 27.84 46.67 3.01
C PRO A 265 26.47 46.12 2.62
N ALA A 266 26.32 44.79 2.54
CA ALA A 266 25.05 44.15 2.21
C ALA A 266 24.04 44.26 3.35
N LEU A 267 24.48 44.03 4.59
CA LEU A 267 23.62 44.26 5.77
C LEU A 267 23.21 45.75 5.87
N ALA A 268 24.12 46.67 5.56
CA ALA A 268 23.80 48.10 5.56
C ALA A 268 22.82 48.49 4.43
N ALA A 269 22.93 47.89 3.25
CA ALA A 269 21.98 48.09 2.15
C ALA A 269 20.59 47.56 2.51
N MET A 270 20.52 46.35 3.08
CA MET A 270 19.30 45.76 3.61
C MET A 270 18.61 46.67 4.64
N ASP A 271 19.37 47.22 5.60
CA ASP A 271 18.84 48.14 6.63
C ASP A 271 18.21 49.41 6.01
N ARG A 272 18.73 49.87 4.86
CA ARG A 272 18.18 50.99 4.09
C ARG A 272 17.06 50.59 3.13
N GLY A 273 16.78 49.28 2.98
CA GLY A 273 15.85 48.76 1.99
C GLY A 273 16.34 48.90 0.55
N GLU A 274 17.65 48.95 0.34
CA GLU A 274 18.29 48.96 -0.97
C GLU A 274 18.59 47.52 -1.44
N PRO A 275 18.69 47.28 -2.76
CA PRO A 275 19.12 45.98 -3.28
C PRO A 275 20.48 45.55 -2.72
N LEU A 276 20.65 44.25 -2.48
CA LEU A 276 21.90 43.71 -1.96
C LEU A 276 23.02 43.90 -3.02
N PRO A 277 24.20 44.44 -2.63
CA PRO A 277 25.32 44.60 -3.53
C PRO A 277 26.01 43.26 -3.84
N PRO A 278 26.90 43.19 -4.84
CA PRO A 278 27.74 42.02 -5.10
C PRO A 278 28.48 41.56 -3.82
N PRO A 279 28.55 40.25 -3.54
CA PRO A 279 28.25 39.12 -4.42
C PRO A 279 26.82 38.56 -4.30
N PHE A 280 25.90 39.25 -3.63
CA PHE A 280 24.56 38.70 -3.30
C PHE A 280 23.53 38.76 -4.44
N GLU A 281 23.95 39.17 -5.65
CA GLU A 281 23.12 39.09 -6.86
C GLU A 281 22.91 37.64 -7.33
N ASP A 282 23.76 36.72 -6.88
CA ASP A 282 23.72 35.28 -7.15
C ASP A 282 23.76 34.54 -5.81
N THR A 283 23.03 33.43 -5.70
CA THR A 283 23.05 32.58 -4.50
C THR A 283 24.38 31.83 -4.34
N CYS A 284 25.10 31.51 -5.42
CA CYS A 284 26.32 30.69 -5.39
C CYS A 284 27.58 31.47 -4.97
N GLN A 285 27.74 32.70 -5.44
CA GLN A 285 28.96 33.48 -5.21
C GLN A 285 29.24 33.80 -3.73
N PRO A 286 28.24 34.11 -2.89
CA PRO A 286 28.45 34.27 -1.45
C PRO A 286 28.98 32.99 -0.79
N TRP A 287 28.55 31.80 -1.24
CA TRP A 287 29.05 30.52 -0.73
C TRP A 287 30.52 30.30 -1.08
N ASP A 288 30.88 30.49 -2.35
CA ASP A 288 32.27 30.34 -2.80
C ASP A 288 33.20 31.26 -2.00
N ARG A 289 32.75 32.49 -1.74
CA ARG A 289 33.51 33.47 -0.98
C ARG A 289 33.58 33.13 0.52
N LEU A 290 32.49 32.65 1.10
CA LEU A 290 32.44 32.22 2.50
C LEU A 290 33.45 31.10 2.79
N MET A 291 33.62 30.16 1.85
CA MET A 291 34.49 28.99 2.04
C MET A 291 35.98 29.28 1.82
N VAL A 292 36.32 30.37 1.14
CA VAL A 292 37.71 30.68 0.74
C VAL A 292 38.29 31.90 1.48
N ASP A 293 37.46 32.83 1.95
CA ASP A 293 37.94 34.06 2.61
C ASP A 293 38.47 33.77 4.02
N GLU A 294 39.78 33.84 4.21
CA GLU A 294 40.47 33.59 5.48
C GLU A 294 40.04 34.53 6.62
N ARG A 295 39.39 35.66 6.30
CA ARG A 295 38.87 36.59 7.31
C ARG A 295 37.54 36.14 7.91
N VAL A 296 36.87 35.17 7.29
CA VAL A 296 35.62 34.60 7.80
C VAL A 296 35.94 33.70 8.99
N PRO A 297 35.33 33.95 10.17
CA PRO A 297 35.52 33.08 11.32
C PRO A 297 35.11 31.64 11.00
N GLN A 298 35.83 30.67 11.58
CA GLN A 298 35.52 29.25 11.43
C GLN A 298 35.04 28.72 12.79
N THR A 299 33.77 28.94 13.10
CA THR A 299 33.14 28.40 14.31
C THR A 299 32.21 27.24 13.94
N VAL A 300 32.16 26.24 14.81
CA VAL A 300 31.30 25.07 14.63
C VAL A 300 30.26 24.98 15.73
N VAL A 301 29.08 24.49 15.38
CA VAL A 301 27.93 24.29 16.27
C VAL A 301 27.29 22.93 16.02
N THR A 302 26.56 22.43 17.01
CA THR A 302 25.65 21.29 16.85
C THR A 302 24.38 21.75 16.13
N THR A 303 23.92 20.97 15.15
CA THR A 303 22.66 21.22 14.43
C THR A 303 21.45 21.09 15.38
N LEU A 304 20.34 21.77 15.07
CA LEU A 304 19.13 21.77 15.92
C LEU A 304 18.54 20.36 16.14
N ASP A 305 18.71 19.47 15.16
CA ASP A 305 18.29 18.06 15.24
C ASP A 305 19.28 17.17 16.02
N GLY A 306 20.40 17.72 16.48
CA GLY A 306 21.44 17.02 17.21
C GLY A 306 22.23 16.00 16.38
N ARG A 307 22.05 15.96 15.05
CA ARG A 307 22.69 14.93 14.20
C ARG A 307 24.15 15.22 13.85
N HIS A 308 24.56 16.50 13.87
CA HIS A 308 25.91 16.91 13.49
C HIS A 308 26.48 17.89 14.50
N ASP A 309 27.58 17.53 15.16
CA ASP A 309 28.22 18.36 16.22
C ASP A 309 29.28 19.35 15.71
N ASN A 310 29.70 19.24 14.44
CA ASN A 310 30.79 20.05 13.87
C ASN A 310 30.35 20.78 12.59
N PHE A 311 29.18 21.41 12.61
CA PHE A 311 28.63 22.11 11.45
C PHE A 311 29.05 23.59 11.45
N SER A 312 29.42 24.16 10.30
CA SER A 312 29.84 25.56 10.20
C SER A 312 28.72 26.51 10.60
N GLN A 313 28.95 27.34 11.62
CA GLN A 313 27.98 28.32 12.10
C GLN A 313 27.73 29.41 11.03
N GLN A 314 28.76 29.79 10.30
CA GLN A 314 28.69 30.76 9.21
C GLN A 314 27.83 30.25 8.06
N ALA A 315 27.97 28.96 7.71
CA ALA A 315 27.12 28.30 6.72
C ALA A 315 25.65 28.25 7.16
N MET A 316 25.37 28.18 8.46
CA MET A 316 23.99 28.25 8.98
C MET A 316 23.39 29.66 8.91
N ALA A 317 24.23 30.69 9.06
CA ALA A 317 23.80 32.09 9.04
C ALA A 317 23.60 32.63 7.62
N LEU A 318 24.46 32.25 6.67
CA LEU A 318 24.46 32.80 5.32
C LEU A 318 23.09 32.74 4.61
N PRO A 319 22.31 31.64 4.68
CA PRO A 319 21.00 31.57 4.05
C PRO A 319 20.03 32.68 4.47
N ALA A 320 20.16 33.21 5.70
CA ALA A 320 19.24 34.20 6.22
C ALA A 320 19.12 35.42 5.30
N ILE A 321 20.24 35.90 4.73
CA ILE A 321 20.26 37.13 3.94
C ILE A 321 19.46 37.02 2.63
N PHE A 322 19.27 35.80 2.11
CA PHE A 322 18.47 35.59 0.90
C PHE A 322 16.97 35.76 1.15
N ALA A 323 16.52 35.68 2.40
CA ALA A 323 15.14 36.00 2.78
C ALA A 323 14.77 37.47 2.47
N GLU A 324 15.75 38.37 2.32
CA GLU A 324 15.48 39.76 1.87
C GLU A 324 14.95 39.80 0.42
N ALA A 325 15.34 38.83 -0.42
CA ALA A 325 14.90 38.75 -1.82
C ALA A 325 13.54 38.05 -1.99
N GLU A 326 13.05 37.33 -0.97
CA GLU A 326 11.78 36.61 -1.01
C GLU A 326 10.60 37.60 -1.14
N PRO A 327 9.70 37.50 -2.15
CA PRO A 327 8.58 38.42 -2.32
C PRO A 327 7.49 38.36 -1.24
N ASP A 328 7.22 37.20 -0.63
CA ASP A 328 6.24 37.10 0.47
C ASP A 328 6.89 37.48 1.81
N PRO A 329 6.47 38.59 2.45
CA PRO A 329 7.05 39.04 3.72
C PRO A 329 6.93 38.01 4.85
N LEU A 330 5.89 37.16 4.86
CA LEU A 330 5.74 36.12 5.87
C LEU A 330 6.75 34.99 5.66
N VAL A 331 7.00 34.59 4.41
CA VAL A 331 8.02 33.59 4.09
C VAL A 331 9.40 34.12 4.48
N ALA A 332 9.70 35.36 4.10
CA ALA A 332 10.95 36.03 4.48
C ALA A 332 11.19 36.04 6.00
N ALA A 333 10.15 36.36 6.78
CA ALA A 333 10.24 36.35 8.24
C ALA A 333 10.53 34.95 8.79
N CYS A 334 9.78 33.93 8.33
CA CYS A 334 9.98 32.55 8.76
C CYS A 334 11.37 32.02 8.38
N GLU A 335 11.84 32.26 7.15
CA GLU A 335 13.15 31.80 6.70
C GLU A 335 14.28 32.46 7.47
N ALA A 336 14.24 33.78 7.62
CA ALA A 336 15.25 34.52 8.38
C ALA A 336 15.31 34.09 9.85
N VAL A 337 14.15 33.93 10.51
CA VAL A 337 14.08 33.47 11.90
C VAL A 337 14.60 32.04 12.03
N TRP A 338 14.23 31.14 11.11
CA TRP A 338 14.75 29.77 11.12
C TRP A 338 16.27 29.69 10.93
N SER A 339 16.83 30.46 10.00
CA SER A 339 18.28 30.54 9.82
C SER A 339 18.97 31.10 11.08
N ALA A 340 18.36 32.08 11.75
CA ALA A 340 18.88 32.60 13.01
C ALA A 340 18.85 31.53 14.12
N VAL A 341 17.73 30.83 14.32
CA VAL A 341 17.62 29.69 15.26
C VAL A 341 18.68 28.63 14.95
N SER A 342 18.85 28.29 13.66
CA SER A 342 19.83 27.30 13.19
C SER A 342 21.27 27.71 13.49
N THR A 343 21.56 29.01 13.40
CA THR A 343 22.89 29.58 13.70
C THR A 343 23.22 29.55 15.20
N LEU A 344 22.23 29.74 16.06
CA LEU A 344 22.42 29.69 17.51
C LEU A 344 22.56 28.26 18.04
N GLY A 345 21.93 27.28 17.38
CA GLY A 345 21.97 25.88 17.77
C GLY A 345 21.06 25.53 18.96
N PRO A 346 21.10 24.27 19.44
CA PRO A 346 20.20 23.78 20.47
C PRO A 346 20.40 24.50 21.81
N GLY A 347 19.29 24.72 22.53
CA GLY A 347 19.29 25.30 23.89
C GLY A 347 19.53 26.81 23.98
N ARG A 348 19.66 27.51 22.83
CA ARG A 348 19.86 28.97 22.78
C ARG A 348 18.78 29.72 21.99
N TYR A 349 17.92 29.01 21.26
CA TYR A 349 16.86 29.64 20.46
C TYR A 349 15.74 30.26 21.33
N ASP A 350 15.50 29.78 22.55
CA ASP A 350 14.51 30.40 23.46
C ASP A 350 14.89 31.86 23.77
N ALA A 351 16.18 32.13 23.99
CA ALA A 351 16.67 33.49 24.20
C ALA A 351 16.49 34.37 22.96
N LEU A 352 16.65 33.80 21.75
CA LEU A 352 16.38 34.51 20.50
C LEU A 352 14.91 34.87 20.36
N PHE A 353 14.00 33.94 20.67
CA PHE A 353 12.57 34.21 20.63
C PHE A 353 12.16 35.28 21.66
N ASP A 354 12.73 35.24 22.87
CA ASP A 354 12.52 36.28 23.87
C ASP A 354 13.04 37.65 23.42
N GLU A 355 14.23 37.71 22.81
CA GLU A 355 14.80 38.94 22.23
C GLU A 355 13.93 39.48 21.09
N LEU A 356 13.42 38.58 20.24
CA LEU A 356 12.56 38.93 19.12
C LEU A 356 11.23 39.53 19.61
N ARG A 357 10.55 38.88 20.55
CA ARG A 357 9.31 39.39 21.16
C ARG A 357 9.50 40.73 21.87
N LYS A 358 10.64 40.95 22.53
CA LYS A 358 10.98 42.25 23.14
C LYS A 358 11.18 43.34 22.09
N SER A 359 11.77 42.98 20.95
CA SER A 359 12.04 43.91 19.84
C SER A 359 10.77 44.24 19.05
N PHE A 360 9.81 43.32 19.01
CA PHE A 360 8.54 43.45 18.29
C PHE A 360 7.35 43.08 19.19
N PRO A 361 6.85 44.01 20.02
CA PRO A 361 5.73 43.74 20.93
C PRO A 361 4.42 43.32 20.24
N THR A 362 4.29 43.57 18.94
CA THR A 362 3.15 43.16 18.11
C THR A 362 3.11 41.65 17.85
N ILE A 363 4.22 40.94 18.04
CA ILE A 363 4.34 39.48 17.88
C ILE A 363 4.72 38.77 19.20
N ALA A 364 4.61 39.49 20.32
CA ALA A 364 4.99 39.03 21.66
C ALA A 364 3.98 38.05 22.26
#